data_AF-A0A0F6U2D5-F1
#
_entry.id   AF-A0A0F6U2D5-F1
#
_cell.length_a   1.000
_cell.length_b   1.000
_cell.length_c   1.000
_cell.angle_alpha   90.00
_cell.angle_beta   90.00
_cell.angle_gamma   90.00
#
_symmetry.space_group_name_H-M   'P 1'
#
loop_
_entity.id
_entity.type
_entity.pdbx_description
1 polymer ?
#
loop_
_entity_poly.entity_id
_entity_poly.type
_entity_poly.pdbx_seq_one_letter_code
_entity_poly.pdbx_strand_id
1 'polypeptide(L)'
;MFESEDDATRYALLLEAQDFPTPTVEKIDSEEVAEFCRDAGYQAEMIEAGMLVIPPESNASELDWRKEEVPPAEEEFSEIPDAELDSIRRRLEGLL
;
A
#
# COMPACT_ATOMS: atom_id res chain seq x y z
N MET A 1 9.69 7.91 7.66
CA MET A 1 9.66 9.07 6.73
C MET A 1 11.08 9.53 6.49
N PHE A 2 11.37 10.18 5.36
CA PHE A 2 12.70 10.72 5.05
C PHE A 2 12.64 12.23 4.91
N GLU A 3 13.62 12.93 5.49
CA GLU A 3 13.79 14.38 5.31
C GLU A 3 14.27 14.71 3.88
N SER A 4 15.02 13.78 3.26
CA SER A 4 15.60 13.93 1.92
C SER A 4 14.94 13.00 0.90
N GLU A 5 14.56 13.56 -0.26
CA GLU A 5 14.03 12.81 -1.41
C GLU A 5 15.05 11.82 -1.97
N ASP A 6 16.33 12.20 -2.01
CA ASP A 6 17.42 11.34 -2.50
C ASP A 6 17.58 10.08 -1.61
N ASP A 7 17.38 10.24 -0.31
CA ASP A 7 17.48 9.12 0.64
C ASP A 7 16.27 8.20 0.55
N ALA A 8 15.07 8.75 0.38
CA ALA A 8 13.87 7.97 0.08
C ALA A 8 13.99 7.20 -1.24
N THR A 9 14.54 7.83 -2.29
CA THR A 9 14.77 7.19 -3.59
C THR A 9 15.78 6.06 -3.47
N ARG A 10 16.85 6.26 -2.69
CA ARG A 10 17.82 5.19 -2.41
C ARG A 10 17.18 4.02 -1.66
N TYR A 11 16.33 4.30 -0.67
CA TYR A 11 15.60 3.26 0.06
C TYR A 11 14.63 2.48 -0.85
N ALA A 12 13.97 3.16 -1.79
CA ALA A 12 13.12 2.53 -2.80
C ALA A 12 13.87 1.51 -3.67
N LEU A 13 15.09 1.86 -4.11
CA LEU A 13 15.95 0.93 -4.87
C LEU A 13 16.36 -0.30 -4.04
N LEU A 14 16.57 -0.15 -2.73
CA LEU A 14 16.87 -1.27 -1.84
C LEU A 14 15.67 -2.22 -1.67
N LEU A 15 14.45 -1.69 -1.69
CA LEU A 15 13.23 -2.49 -1.67
C LEU A 15 13.02 -3.25 -2.99
N GLU A 16 13.22 -2.59 -4.12
CA GLU A 16 13.17 -3.23 -5.44
C GLU A 16 14.18 -4.39 -5.55
N ALA A 17 15.39 -4.21 -5.02
CA ALA A 17 16.41 -5.26 -4.97
C ALA A 17 16.01 -6.48 -4.11
N GLN A 18 15.00 -6.35 -3.26
CA GLN A 18 14.40 -7.42 -2.46
C GLN A 18 13.11 -7.97 -3.09
N ASP A 19 12.93 -7.78 -4.40
CA ASP A 19 11.76 -8.22 -5.18
C ASP A 19 10.42 -7.60 -4.74
N PHE A 20 10.44 -6.45 -4.05
CA PHE A 20 9.22 -5.65 -3.82
C PHE A 20 8.87 -4.81 -5.06
N PRO A 21 7.58 -4.46 -5.25
CA PRO A 21 7.20 -3.47 -6.26
C PRO A 21 7.96 -2.16 -6.03
N THR A 22 8.45 -1.55 -7.10
CA THR A 22 9.21 -0.29 -7.05
C THR A 22 8.33 0.82 -6.44
N PRO A 23 8.66 1.32 -5.24
CA PRO A 23 7.84 2.35 -4.62
C PRO A 23 8.16 3.74 -5.20
N THR A 24 7.14 4.59 -5.30
CA THR A 24 7.29 5.99 -5.73
C THR A 24 7.46 6.88 -4.50
N VAL A 25 8.44 7.79 -4.54
CA VAL A 25 8.62 8.80 -3.49
C VAL A 25 7.55 9.86 -3.64
N GLU A 26 6.85 10.16 -2.55
CA GLU A 26 5.81 11.18 -2.50
C GLU A 26 6.06 12.14 -1.34
N LYS A 27 5.81 13.43 -1.55
CA LYS A 27 5.99 14.43 -0.51
C LYS A 27 4.71 14.54 0.30
N ILE A 28 4.82 14.31 1.61
CA ILE A 28 3.72 14.40 2.56
C ILE A 28 4.15 15.20 3.79
N ASP A 29 3.20 15.85 4.45
CA ASP A 29 3.47 16.56 5.71
C ASP A 29 3.78 15.53 6.82
N SER A 30 4.94 15.70 7.46
CA SER A 30 5.38 14.79 8.51
C SER A 30 4.53 14.86 9.77
N GLU A 31 3.92 16.01 10.07
CA GLU A 31 3.08 16.18 11.25
C GLU A 31 1.77 15.40 11.09
N GLU A 32 1.17 15.48 9.89
CA GLU A 32 -0.03 14.71 9.53
C GLU A 32 0.22 13.20 9.62
N VAL A 33 1.34 12.72 9.05
CA VAL A 33 1.71 11.30 9.13
C VAL A 33 1.97 10.87 10.58
N ALA A 34 2.65 11.70 11.37
CA ALA A 34 2.93 11.39 12.76
C ALA A 34 1.65 11.34 13.61
N GLU A 35 0.66 12.21 13.35
CA GLU A 35 -0.66 12.16 13.98
C GLU A 35 -1.40 10.89 13.63
N PHE A 36 -1.49 10.56 12.34
CA PHE A 36 -2.09 9.31 11.88
C PHE A 36 -1.47 8.08 12.54
N CYS A 37 -0.13 8.01 12.60
CA CYS A 37 0.56 6.90 13.23
C CYS A 37 0.20 6.78 14.72
N ARG A 38 0.17 7.89 15.47
CA ARG A 38 -0.19 7.86 16.90
C ARG A 38 -1.62 7.35 17.12
N ASP A 39 -2.56 7.81 16.32
CA ASP A 39 -3.98 7.43 16.45
C ASP A 39 -4.20 5.95 16.13
N ALA A 40 -3.42 5.40 15.19
CA ALA A 40 -3.44 3.98 14.84
C ALA A 40 -2.57 3.10 15.75
N GLY A 41 -1.82 3.67 16.71
CA GLY A 41 -0.91 2.94 17.59
C GLY A 41 0.41 2.52 16.93
N TYR A 42 0.76 3.13 15.79
CA TYR A 42 2.04 2.95 15.11
C TYR A 42 3.11 3.93 15.61
N GLN A 43 4.37 3.51 15.50
CA GLN A 43 5.51 4.38 15.75
C GLN A 43 5.98 5.03 14.44
N ALA A 44 5.97 6.35 14.39
CA ALA A 44 6.56 7.13 13.29
C ALA A 44 8.04 7.39 13.56
N GLU A 45 8.87 7.26 12.54
CA GLU A 45 10.30 7.58 12.58
C GLU A 45 10.65 8.56 11.45
N MET A 46 11.45 9.58 11.78
CA MET A 46 12.02 10.53 10.81
C MET A 46 13.48 10.19 10.58
N ILE A 47 13.84 10.00 9.32
CA ILE A 47 15.21 9.73 8.89
C ILE A 47 15.82 11.03 8.41
N GLU A 48 16.80 11.52 9.17
CA GLU A 48 17.58 12.73 8.87
C GLU A 48 18.35 12.58 7.55
N ALA A 49 18.57 13.70 6.87
CA ALA A 49 19.29 13.71 5.59
C ALA A 49 20.71 13.09 5.69
N GLY A 50 21.03 12.21 4.75
CA GLY A 50 22.30 11.47 4.67
C GLY A 50 22.37 10.23 5.55
N MET A 51 21.37 9.96 6.38
CA MET A 51 21.35 8.74 7.20
C MET A 51 21.03 7.51 6.34
N LEU A 52 21.79 6.43 6.54
CA LEU A 52 21.61 5.19 5.78
C LEU A 52 20.72 4.23 6.57
N VAL A 53 19.55 3.94 6.02
CA VAL A 53 18.61 2.94 6.53
C VAL A 53 18.56 1.77 5.56
N ILE A 54 18.65 0.56 6.09
CA ILE A 54 18.57 -0.69 5.32
C ILE A 54 17.20 -1.33 5.59
N PRO A 55 16.43 -1.67 4.54
CA PRO A 55 15.15 -2.35 4.73
C PRO A 55 15.36 -3.73 5.39
N PRO A 56 14.40 -4.21 6.20
CA PRO A 56 14.46 -5.54 6.79
C PRO A 56 14.61 -6.63 5.73
N GLU A 57 15.38 -7.69 6.02
CA GLU A 57 15.65 -8.78 5.08
C GLU A 57 14.49 -9.78 4.93
N SER A 58 13.43 -9.66 5.75
CA SER A 58 12.35 -10.64 5.82
C SER A 58 11.04 -10.00 6.23
N ASN A 59 9.94 -10.52 5.67
CA ASN A 59 8.58 -10.11 6.05
C ASN A 59 8.21 -10.63 7.45
N ALA A 60 7.28 -9.95 8.10
CA ALA A 60 6.70 -10.42 9.35
C ALA A 60 6.04 -11.80 9.17
N SER A 61 6.38 -12.74 10.06
CA SER A 61 5.85 -14.12 10.03
C SER A 61 4.39 -14.20 10.46
N GLU A 62 3.97 -13.29 11.34
CA GLU A 62 2.62 -13.18 11.86
C GLU A 62 2.04 -11.83 11.45
N LEU A 63 0.84 -11.87 10.84
CA LEU A 63 0.13 -10.69 10.40
C LEU A 63 -1.22 -10.65 11.11
N ASP A 64 -1.53 -9.54 11.78
CA ASP A 64 -2.76 -9.44 12.58
C ASP A 64 -4.03 -9.63 11.74
N TRP A 65 -4.01 -9.23 10.46
CA TRP A 65 -5.12 -9.42 9.53
C TRP A 65 -5.32 -10.87 9.05
N ARG A 66 -4.35 -11.78 9.24
CA ARG A 66 -4.54 -13.23 9.00
C ARG A 66 -5.14 -13.97 10.19
N LYS A 67 -5.25 -13.33 11.36
CA LYS A 67 -5.87 -13.96 12.55
C LYS A 67 -7.38 -14.08 12.40
N GLU A 68 -7.98 -13.22 11.58
CA GLU A 68 -9.32 -13.43 11.07
C GLU A 68 -9.20 -14.34 9.84
N GLU A 69 -9.23 -15.66 10.07
CA GLU A 69 -9.74 -16.57 9.04
C GLU A 69 -11.18 -16.14 8.77
N VAL A 70 -11.37 -15.14 7.91
CA VAL A 70 -12.61 -15.05 7.17
C VAL A 70 -12.68 -16.41 6.47
N PRO A 71 -13.68 -17.27 6.78
CA PRO A 71 -13.87 -18.46 5.96
C PRO A 71 -13.83 -17.97 4.51
N PRO A 72 -13.18 -18.69 3.58
CA PRO A 72 -13.10 -18.22 2.21
C PRO A 72 -14.51 -17.76 1.89
N ALA A 73 -14.68 -16.46 1.64
CA ALA A 73 -15.86 -16.04 0.95
C ALA A 73 -15.78 -16.96 -0.25
N GLU A 74 -16.74 -17.87 -0.37
CA GLU A 74 -17.04 -18.40 -1.66
C GLU A 74 -17.24 -17.12 -2.45
N GLU A 75 -16.19 -16.67 -3.13
CA GLU A 75 -16.35 -15.85 -4.29
C GLU A 75 -17.11 -16.79 -5.23
N GLU A 76 -18.42 -16.92 -4.97
CA GLU A 76 -19.38 -16.61 -5.99
C GLU A 76 -18.96 -15.23 -6.54
N PHE A 77 -17.90 -15.22 -7.34
CA PHE A 77 -17.97 -14.60 -8.63
C PHE A 77 -19.23 -15.22 -9.24
N SER A 78 -20.38 -14.66 -8.88
CA SER A 78 -21.58 -14.80 -9.68
C SER A 78 -21.10 -14.32 -11.03
N GLU A 79 -20.87 -15.26 -11.96
CA GLU A 79 -20.59 -14.93 -13.35
C GLU A 79 -21.74 -14.01 -13.73
N ILE A 80 -21.48 -12.70 -13.73
CA ILE A 80 -22.49 -11.73 -14.09
C ILE A 80 -22.87 -12.13 -15.51
N PRO A 81 -24.10 -12.58 -15.76
CA PRO A 81 -24.45 -13.11 -17.06
C PRO A 81 -24.13 -12.05 -18.11
N ASP A 82 -23.62 -12.44 -19.28
CA ASP A 82 -23.21 -11.49 -20.33
C ASP A 82 -24.30 -10.45 -20.65
N ALA A 83 -25.58 -10.84 -20.53
CA ALA A 83 -26.73 -9.96 -20.70
C ALA A 83 -26.79 -8.81 -19.67
N GLU A 84 -26.36 -9.06 -18.44
CA GLU A 84 -26.31 -8.07 -17.37
C GLU A 84 -25.11 -7.11 -17.57
N LEU A 85 -23.96 -7.63 -18.04
CA LEU A 85 -22.82 -6.80 -18.49
C LEU A 85 -23.17 -5.91 -19.68
N ASP A 86 -23.90 -6.43 -20.67
CA ASP A 86 -24.42 -5.66 -21.81
C ASP A 86 -25.37 -4.54 -21.36
N SER A 87 -26.22 -4.81 -20.36
CA SER A 87 -27.14 -3.83 -19.81
C SER A 87 -26.41 -2.68 -19.10
N ILE A 88 -25.33 -3.00 -18.37
CA ILE A 88 -24.48 -2.04 -17.67
C ILE A 88 -23.75 -1.16 -18.71
N ARG A 89 -23.18 -1.76 -19.76
CA ARG A 89 -22.49 -1.04 -20.85
C ARG A 89 -23.41 0.00 -21.51
N ARG A 90 -24.61 -0.42 -21.91
CA ARG A 90 -25.57 0.45 -22.59
C ARG A 90 -26.05 1.61 -21.71
N ARG A 91 -26.13 1.41 -20.39
CA ARG A 91 -26.49 2.46 -19.44
C ARG A 91 -25.37 3.50 -19.28
N LEU A 92 -24.11 3.07 -19.36
CA LEU A 92 -22.94 3.95 -19.33
C LEU A 92 -22.75 4.72 -20.65
N GLU A 93 -23.06 4.10 -21.80
CA GLU A 93 -23.03 4.75 -23.12
C GLU A 93 -24.06 5.88 -23.26
N GLY A 94 -25.16 5.84 -22.51
CA GLY A 94 -26.18 6.89 -22.52
C GLY A 94 -25.88 8.10 -21.61
N LEU A 95 -24.75 8.09 -20.91
CA LEU A 95 -24.31 9.17 -20.00
C LEU A 95 -23.26 10.10 -20.65
N LEU A 96 -22.91 9.87 -21.92
CA LEU A 96 -22.05 10.69 -22.78
C LEU A 96 -22.89 11.41 -23.85
#